data_AF-A0A926IGU5-F1
#
_entry.id   AF-A0A926IGU5-F1
#
_cell.length_a   1.000
_cell.length_b   1.000
_cell.length_c   1.000
_cell.angle_alpha   90.00
_cell.angle_beta   90.00
_cell.angle_gamma   90.00
#
_symmetry.space_group_name_H-M   'P 1'
#
loop_
_entity.id
_entity.type
_entity.pdbx_description
1 polymer ?
#
loop_
_entity_poly.entity_id
_entity_poly.type
_entity_poly.pdbx_seq_one_letter_code
_entity_poly.pdbx_strand_id
1 'polypeptide(L)'
;MIKGVDTSSNNSNGTGKVDFRAIKTSGRQFAMIRVGYGRWENGEFVGYISQSFAPQIQAALAAGLDTGVYWFTYAVTEEQARIEARACLKAIEPYTLTFPVAFDQEYVPSIQALTTEERTNICIAFLEEIKAAGYYPMLYGSKDWLENWLDGSRLEDYDKWVAQYAPKLTYKGNVGMWQYTGSGIISGVQGPIDLDLAYKDYPSIIGGQEDNPETPQLPDPPEKPEQPEEPDTPGESLLEELIRELEKIFEAIKKEMDQFINNLKKL
;
A
#
# COMPACT_ATOMS: atom_id res chain seq x y z
N MET A 1 -4.54 15.69 9.43
CA MET A 1 -3.53 14.99 8.60
C MET A 1 -3.16 13.71 9.31
N ILE A 2 -3.30 12.59 8.62
CA ILE A 2 -3.00 11.26 9.12
C ILE A 2 -1.52 10.99 8.79
N LYS A 3 -0.74 10.51 9.76
CA LYS A 3 0.69 10.21 9.56
C LYS A 3 0.86 8.76 9.11
N GLY A 4 1.73 8.52 8.15
CA GLY A 4 2.05 7.18 7.69
C GLY A 4 3.47 7.06 7.19
N VAL A 5 3.71 5.93 6.52
CA VAL A 5 4.98 5.55 5.90
C VAL A 5 4.67 4.87 4.58
N ASP A 6 5.66 4.79 3.70
CA ASP A 6 5.68 3.79 2.65
C ASP A 6 6.89 2.85 2.77
N THR A 7 6.68 1.61 2.29
CA THR A 7 7.65 0.54 2.46
C THR A 7 7.84 -0.28 1.20
N SER A 8 9.05 -0.81 1.05
CA SER A 8 9.48 -1.70 -0.01
C SER A 8 10.54 -2.69 0.50
N SER A 9 11.11 -3.47 -0.42
CA SER A 9 12.26 -4.34 -0.11
C SER A 9 13.53 -3.55 0.27
N ASN A 10 13.57 -2.25 -0.01
CA ASN A 10 14.75 -1.42 0.24
C ASN A 10 14.88 -1.00 1.72
N ASN A 11 13.80 -1.07 2.50
CA ASN A 11 13.86 -0.72 3.91
C ASN A 11 14.75 -1.68 4.70
N SER A 12 15.21 -1.24 5.86
CA SER A 12 16.10 -2.02 6.73
C SER A 12 17.34 -2.51 5.98
N ASN A 13 18.02 -1.57 5.31
CA ASN A 13 19.24 -1.80 4.53
C ASN A 13 19.07 -2.88 3.44
N GLY A 14 17.94 -2.86 2.72
CA GLY A 14 17.66 -3.82 1.65
C GLY A 14 17.15 -5.19 2.12
N THR A 15 16.89 -5.38 3.41
CA THR A 15 16.33 -6.64 3.92
C THR A 15 14.82 -6.71 3.81
N GLY A 16 14.14 -5.57 3.62
CA GLY A 16 12.68 -5.46 3.60
C GLY A 16 12.01 -5.76 4.95
N LYS A 17 12.77 -5.92 6.04
CA LYS A 17 12.21 -6.19 7.37
C LYS A 17 11.61 -4.92 7.97
N VAL A 18 10.37 -4.99 8.41
CA VAL A 18 9.64 -3.87 9.01
C VAL A 18 8.82 -4.38 10.20
N ASP A 19 8.96 -3.73 11.36
CA ASP A 19 8.11 -3.96 12.53
C ASP A 19 6.97 -2.94 12.54
N PHE A 20 5.83 -3.35 11.98
CA PHE A 20 4.64 -2.50 11.88
C PHE A 20 3.96 -2.23 13.23
N ARG A 21 4.18 -3.05 14.26
CA ARG A 21 3.65 -2.77 15.61
C ARG A 21 4.41 -1.61 16.24
N ALA A 22 5.73 -1.57 16.08
CA ALA A 22 6.54 -0.42 16.49
C ALA A 22 6.16 0.85 15.71
N ILE A 23 5.91 0.74 14.40
CA ILE A 23 5.43 1.85 13.57
C ILE A 23 4.09 2.38 14.10
N LYS A 24 3.10 1.51 14.32
CA LYS A 24 1.79 1.88 14.89
C LYS A 24 1.95 2.57 16.25
N THR A 25 2.75 1.99 17.13
CA THR A 25 3.02 2.53 18.48
C THR A 25 3.68 3.90 18.45
N SER A 26 4.49 4.18 17.41
CA SER A 26 5.05 5.52 17.22
C SER A 26 4.00 6.57 16.79
N GLY A 27 2.76 6.17 16.52
CA GLY A 27 1.65 7.08 16.17
C GLY A 27 1.45 7.24 14.66
N ARG A 28 1.90 6.28 13.86
CA ARG A 28 1.63 6.18 12.42
C ARG A 28 0.37 5.34 12.26
N GLN A 29 -0.48 5.71 11.31
CA GLN A 29 -1.82 5.17 11.20
C GLN A 29 -2.02 4.37 9.91
N PHE A 30 -1.26 4.68 8.85
CA PHE A 30 -1.29 3.93 7.61
C PHE A 30 0.10 3.50 7.11
N ALA A 31 0.12 2.55 6.18
CA ALA A 31 1.28 2.17 5.39
C ALA A 31 0.92 1.99 3.90
N MET A 32 1.71 2.57 2.99
CA MET A 32 1.67 2.28 1.55
C MET A 32 2.76 1.25 1.20
N ILE A 33 2.38 0.08 0.71
CA ILE A 33 3.33 -1.04 0.57
C ILE A 33 3.57 -1.35 -0.91
N ARG A 34 4.85 -1.44 -1.31
CA ARG A 34 5.20 -1.79 -2.69
C ARG A 34 4.77 -3.20 -3.01
N VAL A 35 3.88 -3.35 -3.98
CA VAL A 35 3.44 -4.66 -4.49
C VAL A 35 4.53 -5.26 -5.35
N GLY A 36 5.05 -4.47 -6.28
CA GLY A 36 5.90 -4.95 -7.35
C GLY A 36 6.34 -3.81 -8.26
N TYR A 37 6.90 -4.19 -9.39
CA TYR A 37 7.23 -3.24 -10.44
C TYR A 37 7.14 -3.87 -11.83
N GLY A 38 7.01 -3.00 -12.84
CA GLY A 38 7.04 -3.40 -14.25
C GLY A 38 8.32 -4.13 -14.61
N ARG A 39 8.22 -5.37 -15.10
CA ARG A 39 9.39 -6.12 -15.59
C ARG A 39 9.10 -6.68 -16.97
N TRP A 40 9.84 -6.15 -17.94
CA TRP A 40 9.65 -6.42 -19.36
C TRP A 40 10.95 -6.97 -19.96
N GLU A 41 10.85 -8.09 -20.68
CA GLU A 41 11.98 -8.68 -21.40
C GLU A 41 11.56 -8.93 -22.84
N ASN A 42 12.32 -8.39 -23.81
CA ASN A 42 12.03 -8.53 -25.24
C ASN A 42 10.58 -8.15 -25.64
N GLY A 43 9.98 -7.19 -24.94
CA GLY A 43 8.60 -6.75 -25.17
C GLY A 43 7.52 -7.58 -24.47
N GLU A 44 7.90 -8.66 -23.78
CA GLU A 44 6.99 -9.51 -23.02
C GLU A 44 7.01 -9.16 -21.53
N PHE A 45 5.83 -9.21 -20.90
CA PHE A 45 5.70 -8.99 -19.46
C PHE A 45 6.16 -10.25 -18.73
N VAL A 46 7.26 -10.13 -17.99
CA VAL A 46 7.73 -11.19 -17.07
C VAL A 46 7.16 -10.98 -15.67
N GLY A 47 6.86 -9.72 -15.33
CA GLY A 47 6.32 -9.33 -14.04
C GLY A 47 7.31 -9.47 -12.88
N TYR A 48 7.08 -8.69 -11.84
CA TYR A 48 7.83 -8.81 -10.60
C TYR A 48 6.98 -8.39 -9.40
N ILE A 49 6.76 -9.33 -8.47
CA ILE A 49 6.17 -9.05 -7.16
C ILE A 49 7.29 -8.97 -6.14
N SER A 50 7.31 -7.89 -5.35
CA SER A 50 8.32 -7.67 -4.32
C SER A 50 8.26 -8.80 -3.30
N GLN A 51 9.39 -9.46 -3.01
CA GLN A 51 9.44 -10.53 -2.01
C GLN A 51 9.00 -10.06 -0.61
N SER A 52 9.16 -8.77 -0.32
CA SER A 52 8.70 -8.16 0.93
C SER A 52 7.20 -7.87 0.96
N PHE A 53 6.48 -7.86 -0.18
CA PHE A 53 5.09 -7.41 -0.26
C PHE A 53 4.17 -8.20 0.67
N ALA A 54 4.02 -9.51 0.43
CA ALA A 54 3.10 -10.34 1.21
C ALA A 54 3.41 -10.35 2.72
N PRO A 55 4.68 -10.50 3.16
CA PRO A 55 5.02 -10.37 4.58
C PRO A 55 4.71 -8.98 5.16
N GLN A 56 4.95 -7.91 4.41
CA GLN A 56 4.73 -6.55 4.91
C GLN A 56 3.23 -6.23 5.02
N ILE A 57 2.42 -6.52 4.00
CA ILE A 57 0.98 -6.22 4.03
C ILE A 57 0.28 -7.00 5.13
N GLN A 58 0.63 -8.29 5.33
CA GLN A 58 0.08 -9.10 6.42
C GLN A 58 0.47 -8.53 7.79
N ALA A 59 1.73 -8.14 7.97
CA ALA A 59 2.20 -7.58 9.23
C ALA A 59 1.60 -6.19 9.53
N ALA A 60 1.38 -5.35 8.52
CA ALA A 60 0.73 -4.05 8.65
C ALA A 60 -0.74 -4.20 9.04
N LEU A 61 -1.48 -5.07 8.34
CA LEU A 61 -2.87 -5.40 8.67
C LEU A 61 -2.99 -5.97 10.09
N ALA A 62 -2.12 -6.91 10.47
CA ALA A 62 -2.10 -7.49 11.82
C ALA A 62 -1.70 -6.49 12.92
N ALA A 63 -1.05 -5.38 12.58
CA ALA A 63 -0.76 -4.28 13.48
C ALA A 63 -1.90 -3.24 13.57
N GLY A 64 -2.98 -3.43 12.82
CA GLY A 64 -4.12 -2.52 12.76
C GLY A 64 -3.78 -1.19 12.09
N LEU A 65 -2.83 -1.17 11.15
CA LEU A 65 -2.61 -0.02 10.27
C LEU A 65 -3.62 -0.07 9.12
N ASP A 66 -4.06 1.10 8.69
CA ASP A 66 -4.70 1.25 7.41
C ASP A 66 -3.68 0.97 6.29
N THR A 67 -4.10 0.29 5.24
CA THR A 67 -3.15 -0.19 4.23
C THR A 67 -3.58 0.17 2.81
N GLY A 68 -2.64 0.76 2.11
CA GLY A 68 -2.68 0.96 0.66
C GLY A 68 -1.44 0.35 0.06
N VAL A 69 -1.33 0.46 -1.26
CA VAL A 69 -0.26 -0.19 -2.01
C VAL A 69 0.20 0.69 -3.15
N TYR A 70 1.39 0.41 -3.67
CA TYR A 70 1.87 1.07 -4.88
C TYR A 70 2.60 0.12 -5.83
N TRP A 71 2.62 0.51 -7.10
CA TRP A 71 3.27 -0.20 -8.19
C TRP A 71 4.20 0.74 -8.95
N PHE A 72 5.51 0.44 -8.91
CA PHE A 72 6.52 1.20 -9.66
C PHE A 72 6.56 0.74 -11.12
N THR A 73 6.39 1.67 -12.05
CA THR A 73 6.22 1.29 -13.46
C THR A 73 7.49 1.29 -14.29
N TYR A 74 7.53 0.39 -15.27
CA TYR A 74 8.47 0.46 -16.39
C TYR A 74 7.73 0.49 -17.75
N ALA A 75 6.41 0.68 -17.72
CA ALA A 75 5.58 0.72 -18.91
C ALA A 75 5.94 1.91 -19.80
N VAL A 76 6.06 1.67 -21.11
CA VAL A 76 6.25 2.69 -22.14
C VAL A 76 5.08 2.79 -23.11
N THR A 77 4.01 2.02 -22.87
CA THR A 77 2.75 2.12 -23.62
C THR A 77 1.56 1.95 -22.67
N GLU A 78 0.38 2.42 -23.10
CA GLU A 78 -0.86 2.23 -22.37
C GLU A 78 -1.17 0.76 -22.10
N GLU A 79 -0.96 -0.13 -23.09
CA GLU A 79 -1.20 -1.56 -22.90
C GLU A 79 -0.27 -2.17 -21.85
N GLN A 80 0.99 -1.77 -21.82
CA GLN A 80 1.92 -2.20 -20.77
C GLN A 80 1.46 -1.72 -19.39
N ALA A 81 0.95 -0.49 -19.28
CA ALA A 81 0.39 0.03 -18.04
C ALA A 81 -0.82 -0.78 -17.57
N ARG A 82 -1.71 -1.20 -18.50
CA ARG A 82 -2.85 -2.05 -18.19
C ARG A 82 -2.43 -3.46 -17.75
N ILE A 83 -1.40 -4.03 -18.38
CA ILE A 83 -0.83 -5.33 -17.97
C ILE A 83 -0.24 -5.24 -16.56
N GLU A 84 0.50 -4.19 -16.27
CA GLU A 84 1.04 -3.91 -14.93
C GLU A 84 -0.06 -3.71 -13.88
N ALA A 85 -1.12 -2.97 -14.20
CA ALA A 85 -2.28 -2.80 -13.33
C ALA A 85 -2.93 -4.14 -12.99
N ARG A 86 -3.16 -5.01 -13.99
CA ARG A 86 -3.72 -6.36 -13.77
C ARG A 86 -2.80 -7.24 -12.92
N ALA A 87 -1.48 -7.11 -13.05
CA ALA A 87 -0.54 -7.82 -12.20
C ALA A 87 -0.59 -7.33 -10.74
N CYS A 88 -0.70 -6.01 -10.55
CA CYS A 88 -0.92 -5.41 -9.23
C CYS A 88 -2.23 -5.92 -8.60
N LEU A 89 -3.34 -5.80 -9.33
CA LEU A 89 -4.68 -6.25 -8.89
C LEU A 89 -4.69 -7.71 -8.46
N LYS A 90 -4.08 -8.59 -9.27
CA LYS A 90 -3.98 -10.02 -8.93
C LYS A 90 -3.20 -10.28 -7.63
N ALA A 91 -2.14 -9.51 -7.38
CA ALA A 91 -1.35 -9.68 -6.17
C ALA A 91 -2.07 -9.18 -4.90
N ILE A 92 -2.96 -8.19 -5.05
CA ILE A 92 -3.65 -7.56 -3.91
C ILE A 92 -5.03 -8.17 -3.63
N GLU A 93 -5.58 -8.98 -4.55
CA GLU A 93 -6.89 -9.66 -4.42
C GLU A 93 -7.13 -10.32 -3.04
N PRO A 94 -6.16 -10.97 -2.39
CA PRO A 94 -6.38 -11.61 -1.09
C PRO A 94 -6.52 -10.63 0.08
N TYR A 95 -6.31 -9.33 -0.12
CA TYR A 95 -6.21 -8.33 0.94
C TYR A 95 -7.29 -7.25 0.80
N THR A 96 -7.89 -6.89 1.93
CA THR A 96 -8.76 -5.70 2.02
C THR A 96 -7.89 -4.48 2.26
N LEU A 97 -7.99 -3.48 1.38
CA LEU A 97 -7.27 -2.21 1.49
C LEU A 97 -8.22 -1.12 1.98
N THR A 98 -7.76 -0.30 2.92
CA THR A 98 -8.47 0.90 3.41
C THR A 98 -7.82 2.20 2.93
N PHE A 99 -6.74 2.08 2.15
CA PHE A 99 -6.04 3.17 1.48
C PHE A 99 -5.86 2.88 -0.03
N PRO A 100 -5.47 3.89 -0.82
CA PRO A 100 -5.43 3.80 -2.29
C PRO A 100 -4.45 2.76 -2.86
N VAL A 101 -4.67 2.43 -4.14
CA VAL A 101 -3.69 1.76 -5.00
C VAL A 101 -3.02 2.82 -5.87
N ALA A 102 -1.73 3.09 -5.60
CA ALA A 102 -0.99 4.14 -6.26
C ALA A 102 -0.19 3.64 -7.47
N PHE A 103 -0.24 4.40 -8.56
CA PHE A 103 0.65 4.28 -9.71
C PHE A 103 1.89 5.15 -9.50
N ASP A 104 3.06 4.53 -9.51
CA ASP A 104 4.34 5.20 -9.29
C ASP A 104 5.10 5.27 -10.63
N GLN A 105 5.15 6.48 -11.19
CA GLN A 105 5.87 6.79 -12.42
C GLN A 105 6.95 7.83 -12.13
N GLU A 106 8.20 7.44 -12.36
CA GLU A 106 9.38 8.25 -12.06
C GLU A 106 10.37 8.31 -13.24
N TYR A 107 11.56 8.84 -12.97
CA TYR A 107 12.68 9.06 -13.89
C TYR A 107 13.33 7.75 -14.37
N VAL A 108 12.58 6.91 -15.08
CA VAL A 108 13.11 5.77 -15.82
C VAL A 108 13.51 6.26 -17.21
N PRO A 109 14.74 5.99 -17.72
CA PRO A 109 15.21 6.52 -19.00
C PRO A 109 14.28 6.28 -20.18
N SER A 110 13.63 5.11 -20.23
CA SER A 110 12.67 4.77 -21.28
C SER A 110 11.37 5.57 -21.19
N ILE A 111 10.91 5.91 -19.98
CA ILE A 111 9.73 6.76 -19.73
C ILE A 111 10.06 8.23 -20.00
N GLN A 112 11.28 8.68 -19.67
CA GLN A 112 11.73 10.03 -19.95
C GLN A 112 11.84 10.32 -21.45
N ALA A 113 12.14 9.30 -22.27
CA ALA A 113 12.21 9.42 -23.72
C ALA A 113 10.84 9.62 -24.40
N LEU A 114 9.74 9.33 -23.70
CA LEU A 114 8.39 9.53 -24.19
C LEU A 114 8.03 11.02 -24.26
N THR A 115 6.96 11.33 -24.96
CA THR A 115 6.29 12.62 -24.90
C THR A 115 5.49 12.78 -23.60
N THR A 116 5.13 14.01 -23.26
CA THR A 116 4.23 14.30 -22.14
C THR A 116 2.86 13.66 -22.34
N GLU A 117 2.37 13.61 -23.58
CA GLU A 117 1.10 12.94 -23.93
C GLU A 117 1.17 11.44 -23.63
N GLU A 118 2.21 10.75 -24.10
CA GLU A 118 2.40 9.32 -23.87
C GLU A 118 2.52 8.98 -22.38
N ARG A 119 3.33 9.73 -21.62
CA ARG A 119 3.43 9.55 -20.17
C ARG A 119 2.08 9.72 -19.46
N THR A 120 1.31 10.73 -19.87
CA THR A 120 -0.01 11.01 -19.30
C THR A 120 -1.00 9.90 -19.63
N ASN A 121 -0.99 9.39 -20.88
CA ASN A 121 -1.85 8.27 -21.28
C ASN A 121 -1.52 6.99 -20.50
N ILE A 122 -0.24 6.71 -20.26
CA ILE A 122 0.22 5.58 -19.44
C ILE A 122 -0.33 5.68 -18.02
N CYS A 123 -0.25 6.86 -17.40
CA CYS A 123 -0.85 7.09 -16.08
C CYS A 123 -2.35 6.81 -16.09
N ILE A 124 -3.10 7.40 -17.02
CA ILE A 124 -4.54 7.22 -17.14
C ILE A 124 -4.89 5.73 -17.35
N ALA A 125 -4.16 5.03 -18.21
CA ALA A 125 -4.39 3.63 -18.51
C ALA A 125 -4.27 2.75 -17.26
N PHE A 126 -3.25 2.94 -16.42
CA PHE A 126 -3.14 2.21 -15.15
C PHE A 126 -4.26 2.60 -14.18
N LEU A 127 -4.47 3.90 -13.97
CA LEU A 127 -5.41 4.42 -12.97
C LEU A 127 -6.86 4.00 -13.26
N GLU A 128 -7.27 4.01 -14.53
CA GLU A 128 -8.60 3.56 -14.94
C GLU A 128 -8.80 2.04 -14.75
N GLU A 129 -7.76 1.21 -14.93
CA GLU A 129 -7.87 -0.24 -14.65
C GLU A 129 -8.07 -0.50 -13.14
N ILE A 130 -7.34 0.23 -12.30
CA ILE A 130 -7.52 0.18 -10.84
C ILE A 130 -8.94 0.60 -10.45
N LYS A 131 -9.42 1.72 -11.01
CA LYS A 131 -10.76 2.24 -10.77
C LYS A 131 -11.84 1.25 -11.23
N ALA A 132 -11.69 0.68 -12.42
CA ALA A 132 -12.62 -0.30 -12.99
C ALA A 132 -12.69 -1.59 -12.16
N ALA A 133 -11.61 -1.95 -11.46
CA ALA A 133 -11.59 -3.06 -10.52
C ALA A 133 -12.19 -2.74 -9.14
N GLY A 134 -12.69 -1.52 -8.92
CA GLY A 134 -13.34 -1.11 -7.68
C GLY A 134 -12.39 -0.61 -6.58
N TYR A 135 -11.11 -0.42 -6.90
CA TYR A 135 -10.13 0.17 -5.97
C TYR A 135 -10.03 1.68 -6.17
N TYR A 136 -9.58 2.40 -5.14
CA TYR A 136 -9.34 3.84 -5.23
C TYR A 136 -7.99 4.12 -5.91
N PRO A 137 -7.95 4.69 -7.13
CA PRO A 137 -6.72 4.97 -7.85
C PRO A 137 -6.03 6.24 -7.32
N MET A 138 -4.71 6.24 -7.29
CA MET A 138 -3.90 7.40 -6.91
C MET A 138 -2.66 7.50 -7.79
N LEU A 139 -2.24 8.73 -8.13
CA LEU A 139 -0.99 8.94 -8.85
C LEU A 139 0.11 9.39 -7.89
N TYR A 140 1.21 8.66 -7.84
CA TYR A 140 2.42 9.09 -7.16
C TYR A 140 3.39 9.76 -8.16
N GLY A 141 4.13 10.75 -7.67
CA GLY A 141 5.25 11.33 -8.38
C GLY A 141 5.88 12.49 -7.61
N SER A 142 7.12 12.83 -7.96
CA SER A 142 7.76 14.05 -7.45
C SER A 142 6.98 15.29 -7.89
N LYS A 143 7.05 16.37 -7.11
CA LYS A 143 6.45 17.66 -7.51
C LYS A 143 6.87 18.08 -8.93
N ASP A 144 8.15 17.91 -9.26
CA ASP A 144 8.66 18.24 -10.60
C ASP A 144 8.05 17.34 -11.67
N TRP A 145 7.97 16.03 -11.43
CA TRP A 145 7.33 15.09 -12.34
C TRP A 145 5.87 15.47 -12.63
N LEU A 146 5.11 15.72 -11.57
CA LEU A 146 3.69 16.05 -11.66
C LEU A 146 3.42 17.41 -12.32
N GLU A 147 4.33 18.38 -12.21
CA GLU A 147 4.16 19.72 -12.81
C GLU A 147 4.71 19.83 -14.23
N ASN A 148 5.81 19.14 -14.54
CA ASN A 148 6.61 19.40 -15.74
C ASN A 148 6.68 18.22 -16.72
N TRP A 149 6.34 17.00 -16.29
CA TRP A 149 6.46 15.80 -17.13
C TRP A 149 5.12 15.23 -17.60
N LEU A 150 4.03 15.70 -17.00
CA LEU A 150 2.66 15.24 -17.26
C LEU A 150 1.76 16.41 -17.64
N ASP A 151 0.70 16.12 -18.40
CA ASP A 151 -0.42 17.03 -18.56
C ASP A 151 -1.38 16.87 -17.38
N GLY A 152 -1.13 17.67 -16.33
CA GLY A 152 -1.90 17.61 -15.09
C GLY A 152 -3.40 17.89 -15.26
N SER A 153 -3.81 18.62 -16.30
CA SER A 153 -5.23 18.93 -16.56
C SER A 153 -6.07 17.69 -16.89
N ARG A 154 -5.43 16.65 -17.45
CA ARG A 154 -6.06 15.38 -17.79
C ARG A 154 -6.11 14.39 -16.63
N LEU A 155 -5.52 14.76 -15.49
CA LEU A 155 -5.37 13.90 -14.33
C LEU A 155 -6.12 14.43 -13.11
N GLU A 156 -6.88 15.52 -13.23
CA GLU A 156 -7.49 16.25 -12.09
C GLU A 156 -8.37 15.37 -11.18
N ASP A 157 -9.08 14.40 -11.77
CA ASP A 157 -9.96 13.44 -11.10
C ASP A 157 -9.23 12.46 -10.16
N TYR A 158 -7.91 12.38 -10.26
CA TYR A 158 -7.09 11.49 -9.45
C TYR A 158 -6.40 12.24 -8.32
N ASP A 159 -6.40 11.66 -7.13
CA ASP A 159 -5.59 12.20 -6.04
C ASP A 159 -4.10 11.99 -6.31
N LYS A 160 -3.30 12.98 -5.92
CA LYS A 160 -1.84 12.90 -6.03
C LYS A 160 -1.22 12.58 -4.69
N TRP A 161 -0.33 11.60 -4.68
CA TRP A 161 0.67 11.39 -3.66
C TRP A 161 1.96 12.08 -4.10
N VAL A 162 2.17 13.28 -3.58
CA VAL A 162 3.24 14.16 -4.05
C VAL A 162 4.49 13.91 -3.23
N ALA A 163 5.60 13.56 -3.88
CA ALA A 163 6.91 13.61 -3.25
C ALA A 163 7.50 15.02 -3.33
N GLN A 164 7.65 15.66 -2.18
CA GLN A 164 8.29 16.98 -2.06
C GLN A 164 9.01 17.09 -0.71
N TYR A 165 10.31 16.85 -0.69
CA TYR A 165 11.10 16.90 0.55
C TYR A 165 11.40 18.33 0.97
N ALA A 166 10.45 18.93 1.69
CA ALA A 166 10.50 20.31 2.13
C ALA A 166 9.74 20.50 3.45
N PRO A 167 9.94 21.61 4.19
CA PRO A 167 9.15 21.91 5.38
C PRO A 167 7.66 22.18 5.11
N LYS A 168 7.30 22.47 3.85
CA LYS A 168 5.94 22.79 3.42
C LYS A 168 5.70 22.29 2.01
N LEU A 169 4.54 21.66 1.79
CA LEU A 169 4.04 21.33 0.47
C LEU A 169 3.67 22.60 -0.32
N THR A 170 4.20 22.74 -1.52
CA THR A 170 3.92 23.89 -2.40
C THR A 170 3.27 23.52 -3.73
N TYR A 171 3.12 22.23 -4.04
CA TYR A 171 2.28 21.75 -5.14
C TYR A 171 0.84 22.28 -5.01
N LYS A 172 0.23 22.66 -6.14
CA LYS A 172 -1.06 23.38 -6.19
C LYS A 172 -2.22 22.57 -6.77
N GLY A 173 -1.96 21.39 -7.32
CA GLY A 173 -3.00 20.49 -7.83
C GLY A 173 -3.75 19.76 -6.72
N ASN A 174 -4.59 18.80 -7.12
CA ASN A 174 -5.33 17.94 -6.19
C ASN A 174 -4.37 17.05 -5.38
N VAL A 175 -4.24 17.30 -4.08
CA VAL A 175 -3.36 16.55 -3.18
C VAL A 175 -4.16 15.60 -2.31
N GLY A 176 -3.84 14.32 -2.41
CA GLY A 176 -4.31 13.31 -1.50
C GLY A 176 -3.32 13.00 -0.37
N MET A 177 -2.04 12.89 -0.73
CA MET A 177 -0.95 12.52 0.17
C MET A 177 0.32 13.32 -0.15
N TRP A 178 1.18 13.47 0.85
CA TRP A 178 2.48 14.12 0.73
C TRP A 178 3.57 13.30 1.40
N GLN A 179 4.52 12.83 0.60
CA GLN A 179 5.78 12.28 1.07
C GLN A 179 6.75 13.44 1.33
N TYR A 180 6.99 13.74 2.60
CA TYR A 180 7.69 14.97 3.01
C TYR A 180 9.16 14.74 3.33
N THR A 181 9.61 13.49 3.43
CA THR A 181 11.03 13.12 3.58
C THR A 181 11.24 11.65 3.24
N GLY A 182 12.37 11.33 2.61
CA GLY A 182 12.88 9.96 2.48
C GLY A 182 13.98 9.59 3.47
N SER A 183 14.24 10.46 4.45
CA SER A 183 15.29 10.30 5.46
C SER A 183 14.71 10.23 6.88
N GLY A 184 13.46 9.78 7.01
CA GLY A 184 12.82 9.59 8.30
C GLY A 184 13.52 8.53 9.14
N ILE A 185 13.57 8.73 10.46
CA ILE A 185 14.10 7.74 11.41
C ILE A 185 13.02 7.49 12.47
N ILE A 186 12.49 6.27 12.49
CA ILE A 186 11.38 5.87 13.35
C ILE A 186 11.63 4.47 13.91
N SER A 187 10.99 4.14 15.04
CA SER A 187 11.00 2.77 15.55
C SER A 187 10.32 1.82 14.56
N GLY A 188 10.94 0.66 14.36
CA GLY A 188 10.40 -0.43 13.53
C GLY A 188 11.08 -0.60 12.17
N VAL A 189 11.96 0.32 11.77
CA VAL A 189 12.81 0.19 10.57
C VAL A 189 14.25 0.53 10.91
N GLN A 190 15.20 -0.23 10.35
CA GLN A 190 16.61 0.07 10.47
C GLN A 190 17.04 1.03 9.35
N GLY A 191 17.48 2.24 9.72
CA GLY A 191 17.91 3.23 8.72
C GLY A 191 16.74 4.09 8.21
N PRO A 192 16.93 4.78 7.07
CA PRO A 192 15.95 5.74 6.57
C PRO A 192 14.66 5.07 6.09
N ILE A 193 13.55 5.79 6.28
CA ILE A 193 12.24 5.46 5.74
C ILE A 193 11.56 6.72 5.22
N ASP A 194 10.74 6.53 4.20
CA ASP A 194 9.84 7.55 3.68
C ASP A 194 8.70 7.82 4.68
N LEU A 195 8.40 9.11 4.89
CA LEU A 195 7.34 9.55 5.80
C LEU A 195 6.29 10.39 5.08
N ASP A 196 5.04 10.08 5.39
CA ASP A 196 3.89 10.58 4.65
C ASP A 196 2.86 11.26 5.54
N LEU A 197 2.15 12.21 4.93
CA LEU A 197 0.94 12.80 5.46
C LEU A 197 -0.20 12.58 4.47
N ALA A 198 -1.27 11.91 4.90
CA ALA A 198 -2.53 11.90 4.17
C ALA A 198 -3.39 13.09 4.60
N TYR A 199 -3.93 13.79 3.61
CA TYR A 199 -4.81 14.95 3.80
C TYR A 199 -6.29 14.56 3.81
N LYS A 200 -6.60 13.36 3.31
CA LYS A 200 -7.95 12.81 3.24
C LYS A 200 -8.07 11.60 4.16
N ASP A 201 -9.29 11.36 4.62
CA ASP A 201 -9.67 10.16 5.37
C ASP A 201 -10.07 9.05 4.39
N TYR A 202 -9.07 8.37 3.81
CA TYR A 202 -9.32 7.29 2.86
C TYR A 202 -10.15 6.13 3.43
N PRO A 203 -9.97 5.70 4.69
CA PRO A 203 -10.84 4.68 5.27
C PRO A 203 -12.32 5.05 5.18
N SER A 204 -12.69 6.29 5.48
CA SER A 204 -14.07 6.78 5.33
C SER A 204 -14.50 6.86 3.87
N ILE A 205 -13.67 7.41 2.99
CA ILE A 205 -13.95 7.55 1.54
C ILE A 205 -14.15 6.18 0.87
N ILE A 206 -13.26 5.23 1.13
CA ILE A 206 -13.27 3.88 0.54
C ILE A 206 -14.35 3.01 1.20
N GLY A 207 -14.58 3.19 2.51
CA GLY A 207 -15.61 2.49 3.27
C GLY A 207 -17.04 2.98 3.01
N GLY A 208 -17.23 4.01 2.17
CA GLY A 208 -18.54 4.52 1.79
C GLY A 208 -19.20 5.46 2.80
N GLN A 209 -18.42 6.07 3.70
CA GLN A 209 -18.85 7.24 4.47
C GLN A 209 -18.35 8.49 3.74
N GLU A 210 -19.14 8.99 2.79
CA GLU A 210 -18.84 10.25 2.10
C GLU A 210 -18.94 11.44 3.08
N ASP A 211 -17.79 11.94 3.53
CA ASP A 211 -17.65 13.28 4.10
C ASP A 211 -17.71 14.33 2.98
N ASN A 212 -18.84 15.04 2.90
CA ASN A 212 -19.03 16.17 2.00
C ASN A 212 -18.32 17.42 2.57
N PRO A 213 -17.32 18.03 1.91
CA PRO A 213 -16.49 19.07 2.52
C PRO A 213 -17.00 20.48 2.21
N GLU A 214 -17.84 21.06 3.08
CA GLU A 214 -17.95 22.51 3.28
C GLU A 214 -18.08 22.83 4.79
N THR A 215 -17.27 23.75 5.33
CA THR A 215 -17.20 24.13 6.76
C THR A 215 -17.64 25.59 6.99
N PRO A 216 -17.92 26.10 8.21
CA PRO A 216 -18.40 25.49 9.48
C PRO A 216 -19.48 26.32 10.25
N GLN A 217 -20.25 25.72 11.18
CA GLN A 217 -20.49 26.24 12.56
C GLN A 217 -21.32 25.27 13.45
N LEU A 218 -20.89 25.11 14.70
CA LEU A 218 -21.48 24.28 15.76
C LEU A 218 -22.66 24.97 16.48
N PRO A 219 -23.63 24.18 16.99
CA PRO A 219 -24.17 24.38 18.33
C PRO A 219 -24.05 23.13 19.23
N ASP A 220 -23.99 23.37 20.54
CA ASP A 220 -23.82 22.41 21.65
C ASP A 220 -24.99 21.40 21.83
N PRO A 221 -24.79 20.30 22.61
CA PRO A 221 -25.32 18.97 22.31
C PRO A 221 -26.68 18.66 22.97
N PRO A 222 -27.46 17.71 22.42
CA PRO A 222 -28.47 16.98 23.18
C PRO A 222 -28.03 15.55 23.52
N GLU A 223 -28.54 15.06 24.65
CA GLU A 223 -28.17 13.85 25.39
C GLU A 223 -28.26 12.50 24.67
N LYS A 224 -27.51 11.55 25.24
CA LYS A 224 -27.28 10.16 24.83
C LYS A 224 -28.54 9.27 24.96
N PRO A 225 -28.89 8.47 23.95
CA PRO A 225 -29.69 7.27 24.13
C PRO A 225 -28.83 5.99 24.08
N GLU A 226 -29.28 4.97 24.80
CA GLU A 226 -28.63 3.69 25.14
C GLU A 226 -28.31 2.78 23.94
N GLN A 227 -27.32 1.89 24.15
CA GLN A 227 -26.88 0.84 23.23
C GLN A 227 -27.91 -0.30 23.09
N PRO A 228 -28.09 -0.88 21.90
CA PRO A 228 -28.56 -2.25 21.75
C PRO A 228 -27.38 -3.24 21.71
N GLU A 229 -27.57 -4.37 22.39
CA GLU A 229 -26.63 -5.50 22.53
C GLU A 229 -26.28 -6.17 21.19
N GLU A 230 -25.02 -6.65 21.07
CA GLU A 230 -24.55 -7.44 19.93
C GLU A 230 -25.21 -8.84 19.87
N PRO A 231 -25.53 -9.37 18.69
CA PRO A 231 -25.92 -10.77 18.54
C PRO A 231 -24.68 -11.69 18.50
N ASP A 232 -24.70 -12.73 19.35
CA ASP A 232 -23.74 -13.85 19.33
C ASP A 232 -23.59 -14.45 17.93
N THR A 233 -22.38 -14.43 17.38
CA THR A 233 -22.06 -15.05 16.09
C THR A 233 -21.19 -16.30 16.29
N PRO A 234 -21.61 -17.49 15.85
CA PRO A 234 -20.86 -18.74 16.04
C PRO A 234 -19.71 -18.86 15.02
N GLY A 235 -18.65 -18.07 15.21
CA GLY A 235 -17.43 -18.11 14.39
C GLY A 235 -16.22 -18.74 15.07
N GLU A 236 -16.25 -18.88 16.40
CA GLU A 236 -15.08 -19.35 17.18
C GLU A 236 -14.83 -20.86 17.07
N SER A 237 -15.85 -21.67 16.76
CA SER A 237 -15.70 -23.14 16.74
C SER A 237 -14.85 -23.69 15.60
N LEU A 238 -14.92 -23.10 14.40
CA LEU A 238 -14.17 -23.56 13.22
C LEU A 238 -12.68 -23.20 13.30
N LEU A 239 -12.37 -22.03 13.87
CA LEU A 239 -10.98 -21.59 14.04
C LEU A 239 -10.25 -22.42 15.09
N GLU A 240 -10.92 -22.74 16.21
CA GLU A 240 -10.36 -23.62 17.24
C GLU A 240 -10.14 -25.05 16.73
N GLU A 241 -11.02 -25.56 15.87
CA GLU A 241 -10.87 -26.88 15.26
C GLU A 241 -9.67 -26.93 14.31
N LEU A 242 -9.49 -25.89 13.48
CA LEU A 242 -8.36 -25.78 12.57
C LEU A 242 -7.01 -25.67 13.30
N ILE A 243 -6.98 -24.90 14.39
CA ILE A 243 -5.78 -24.77 15.25
C ILE A 243 -5.41 -26.13 15.86
N ARG A 244 -6.40 -26.89 16.37
CA ARG A 244 -6.16 -28.23 16.94
C ARG A 244 -5.63 -29.24 15.92
N GLU A 245 -6.06 -29.16 14.66
CA GLU A 245 -5.54 -30.03 13.62
C GLU A 245 -4.09 -29.68 13.25
N LEU A 246 -3.76 -28.39 13.15
CA LEU A 246 -2.39 -27.93 12.88
C LEU A 246 -1.41 -28.33 13.99
N GLU A 247 -1.81 -28.24 15.26
CA GLU A 247 -0.99 -28.66 16.40
C GLU A 247 -0.67 -30.16 16.37
N LYS A 248 -1.65 -31.01 15.99
CA LYS A 248 -1.43 -32.47 15.85
C LYS A 248 -0.43 -32.80 14.75
N ILE A 249 -0.52 -32.10 13.61
CA ILE A 249 0.41 -32.31 12.48
C ILE A 249 1.82 -31.88 12.90
N PHE A 250 1.96 -30.75 13.58
CA PHE A 250 3.25 -30.26 14.05
C PHE A 250 3.94 -31.23 15.01
N GLU A 251 3.22 -31.77 15.99
CA GLU A 251 3.79 -32.75 16.93
C GLU A 251 4.13 -34.09 16.27
N ALA A 252 3.38 -34.52 15.25
CA ALA A 252 3.73 -35.71 14.47
C ALA A 252 5.06 -35.53 13.72
N ILE A 253 5.24 -34.40 13.04
CA ILE A 253 6.48 -34.07 12.32
C ILE A 253 7.66 -34.00 13.28
N LYS A 254 7.49 -33.35 14.43
CA LYS A 254 8.53 -33.22 15.45
C LYS A 254 9.01 -34.59 15.96
N LYS A 255 8.07 -35.52 16.20
CA LYS A 255 8.39 -36.88 16.62
C LYS A 255 9.18 -37.67 15.58
N GLU A 256 8.83 -37.55 14.30
CA GLU A 256 9.59 -38.18 13.20
C GLU A 256 11.00 -37.60 13.09
N MET A 257 11.13 -36.28 13.23
CA MET A 257 12.41 -35.58 13.22
C MET A 257 13.31 -36.03 14.38
N ASP A 258 12.77 -36.13 15.59
CA ASP A 258 13.51 -36.61 16.77
C ASP A 258 13.95 -38.07 16.60
N GLN A 259 13.10 -38.90 16.00
CA GLN A 259 13.44 -40.30 15.71
C GLN A 259 14.54 -40.41 14.65
N PHE A 260 14.49 -39.58 13.61
CA PHE A 260 15.55 -39.48 12.60
C PHE A 260 16.88 -39.03 13.21
N ILE A 261 16.88 -37.98 14.03
CA ILE A 261 18.07 -37.47 14.74
C ILE A 261 18.65 -38.54 15.66
N ASN A 262 17.81 -39.28 16.39
CA ASN A 262 18.27 -40.36 17.27
C ASN A 262 18.87 -41.54 16.51
N ASN A 263 18.38 -41.84 15.29
CA ASN A 263 18.98 -42.86 14.43
C ASN A 263 20.35 -42.42 13.89
N LEU A 264 20.52 -41.15 13.54
CA LEU A 264 21.82 -40.60 13.12
C LEU A 264 22.88 -40.64 14.24
N LYS A 265 22.48 -40.47 15.50
CA LYS A 265 23.40 -40.56 16.66
C LYS A 265 23.85 -41.99 17.00
N LYS A 266 23.24 -43.02 16.40
CA LYS A 266 23.57 -44.44 16.61
C LYS A 266 24.47 -45.04 15.52
N LEU A 267 24.76 -44.26 14.48
CA LEU A 267 25.75 -44.55 13.43
C LEU A 267 27.11 -43.97 13.83
#